data_AF-A0A254PZV9-F1
#
_entry.id   AF-A0A254PZV9-F1
#
_cell.length_a   1.000
_cell.length_b   1.000
_cell.length_c   1.000
_cell.angle_alpha   90.00
_cell.angle_beta   90.00
_cell.angle_gamma   90.00
#
_symmetry.space_group_name_H-M   'P 1'
#
loop_
_entity.id
_entity.type
_entity.pdbx_description
1 polymer ?
#
loop_
_entity_poly.entity_id
_entity_poly.type
_entity_poly.pdbx_seq_one_letter_code
_entity_poly.pdbx_strand_id
1 'polypeptide(L)'
;MAKSVYYYWREASSKADPYQGAKEHITQIFNAHRGRYGYRRIQLALRNDACYLNHKTVQKLMTQLGLKSTVRPKRYQSYKGAIGKVAPNLLERNFGASKPNQKWVTDVTEFNIKGERVYLSPILDLYNQEIVSYEIADRP
;
A
#
# COMPACT_ATOMS: atom_id res chain seq x y z
N MET A 1 45.06 22.77 -13.94
CA MET A 1 44.51 21.57 -14.62
C MET A 1 45.32 21.34 -15.88
N ALA A 2 45.76 20.11 -16.16
CA ALA A 2 46.53 19.83 -17.38
C ALA A 2 45.68 20.09 -18.64
N LYS A 3 46.31 20.59 -19.71
CA LYS A 3 45.63 20.96 -20.96
C LYS A 3 44.87 19.77 -21.57
N SER A 4 45.44 18.57 -21.51
CA SER A 4 44.81 17.30 -21.93
C SER A 4 43.51 17.01 -21.18
N VAL A 5 43.48 17.23 -19.86
CA VAL A 5 42.30 17.01 -19.03
C VAL A 5 41.19 18.00 -19.38
N TYR A 6 41.52 19.27 -19.60
CA TYR A 6 40.55 20.29 -19.99
C TYR A 6 39.85 19.97 -21.32
N TYR A 7 40.59 19.60 -22.37
CA TYR A 7 39.99 19.26 -23.66
C TYR A 7 39.21 17.94 -23.61
N TYR A 8 39.65 16.95 -22.83
CA TYR A 8 38.90 15.71 -22.60
C TYR A 8 37.52 15.99 -21.98
N TRP A 9 37.46 16.80 -20.92
CA TRP A 9 36.17 17.17 -20.30
C TRP A 9 35.32 18.05 -21.20
N ARG A 10 35.92 18.94 -21.99
CA ARG A 10 35.21 19.77 -22.97
C ARG A 10 34.50 18.90 -24.03
N GLU A 11 35.18 17.88 -24.54
CA GLU A 11 34.65 16.95 -25.52
C GLU A 11 33.63 15.96 -24.90
N ALA A 12 33.88 15.51 -23.67
CA ALA A 12 32.93 14.68 -22.93
C ALA A 12 31.64 15.44 -22.61
N SER A 13 31.72 16.73 -22.28
CA SER A 13 30.55 17.57 -21.98
C SER A 13 29.71 17.90 -23.20
N SER A 14 30.25 17.79 -24.42
CA SER A 14 29.49 17.99 -25.66
C SER A 14 28.72 16.74 -26.11
N LYS A 15 28.90 15.59 -25.46
CA LYS A 15 28.18 14.36 -25.81
C LYS A 15 26.76 14.38 -25.23
N ALA A 16 25.80 13.96 -26.05
CA ALA A 16 24.42 13.76 -25.62
C ALA A 16 24.36 12.73 -24.47
N ASP A 17 23.42 12.91 -23.53
CA ASP A 17 23.24 11.99 -22.41
C ASP A 17 22.80 10.61 -22.95
N PRO A 18 23.62 9.55 -22.78
CA PRO A 18 23.27 8.22 -23.26
C PRO A 18 22.02 7.64 -22.58
N TYR A 19 21.61 8.20 -21.45
CA TYR A 19 20.43 7.77 -20.69
C TYR A 19 19.21 8.66 -20.91
N GLN A 20 19.22 9.58 -21.87
CA GLN A 20 18.09 10.48 -22.12
C GLN A 20 16.77 9.74 -22.33
N GLY A 21 16.75 8.74 -23.22
CA GLY A 21 15.54 7.92 -23.46
C GLY A 21 15.13 7.11 -22.23
N ALA A 22 16.09 6.59 -21.45
CA ALA A 22 15.79 5.90 -20.20
C ALA A 22 15.18 6.82 -19.14
N LYS A 23 15.65 8.07 -19.05
CA LYS A 23 15.11 9.09 -18.13
C LYS A 23 13.66 9.44 -18.48
N GLU A 24 13.36 9.59 -19.76
CA GLU A 24 12.00 9.85 -20.27
C GLU A 24 11.07 8.68 -19.93
N HIS A 25 11.48 7.44 -20.20
CA HIS A 25 10.70 6.24 -19.90
C HIS A 25 10.47 6.05 -18.39
N ILE A 26 11.50 6.27 -17.57
CA ILE A 26 11.39 6.27 -16.10
C ILE A 26 10.34 7.28 -15.64
N THR A 27 10.35 8.49 -16.22
CA THR A 27 9.42 9.57 -15.86
C THR A 27 7.99 9.22 -16.26
N GLN A 28 7.79 8.62 -17.43
CA GLN A 28 6.48 8.14 -17.89
C GLN A 28 5.91 7.07 -16.95
N ILE A 29 6.69 6.04 -16.60
CA ILE A 29 6.28 4.99 -15.67
C ILE A 29 5.96 5.59 -14.29
N PHE A 30 6.81 6.48 -13.79
CA PHE A 30 6.60 7.13 -12.49
C PHE A 30 5.28 7.91 -12.44
N ASN A 31 4.99 8.70 -13.49
CA ASN A 31 3.77 9.50 -13.60
C ASN A 31 2.53 8.62 -13.79
N ALA A 32 2.59 7.59 -14.63
CA ALA A 32 1.50 6.62 -14.80
C ALA A 32 1.10 5.96 -13.47
N HIS A 33 2.07 5.69 -12.61
CA HIS A 33 1.84 5.16 -11.26
C HIS A 33 1.63 6.21 -10.17
N ARG A 34 1.46 7.50 -10.54
CA ARG A 34 1.20 8.61 -9.62
C ARG A 34 2.27 8.74 -8.51
N GLY A 35 3.53 8.51 -8.86
CA GLY A 35 4.66 8.61 -7.94
C GLY A 35 4.78 7.50 -6.88
N ARG A 36 3.95 6.45 -6.95
CA ARG A 36 3.97 5.32 -5.99
C ARG A 36 5.11 4.34 -6.21
N TYR A 37 5.76 4.39 -7.37
CA TYR A 37 6.79 3.42 -7.75
C TYR A 37 8.18 3.98 -7.42
N GLY A 38 8.90 3.26 -6.55
CA GLY A 38 10.33 3.48 -6.34
C GLY A 38 11.18 2.72 -7.35
N TYR A 39 12.50 2.95 -7.30
CA TYR A 39 13.46 2.45 -8.30
C TYR A 39 13.38 0.93 -8.55
N ARG A 40 13.04 0.12 -7.54
CA ARG A 40 12.85 -1.34 -7.71
C ARG A 40 11.65 -1.66 -8.58
N ARG A 41 10.51 -0.98 -8.36
CA ARG A 41 9.28 -1.20 -9.15
C ARG A 41 9.42 -0.63 -10.55
N ILE A 42 10.11 0.51 -10.69
CA ILE A 42 10.44 1.08 -11.99
C ILE A 42 11.38 0.15 -12.77
N GLN A 43 12.41 -0.42 -12.13
CA GLN A 43 13.30 -1.37 -12.79
C GLN A 43 12.56 -2.61 -13.30
N LEU A 44 11.57 -3.11 -12.54
CA LEU A 44 10.72 -4.22 -12.99
C LEU A 44 9.82 -3.82 -14.17
N ALA A 45 9.23 -2.62 -14.13
CA ALA A 45 8.42 -2.12 -15.24
C ALA A 45 9.26 -1.91 -16.51
N LEU A 46 10.44 -1.30 -16.39
CA LEU A 46 11.39 -1.17 -17.50
C LEU A 46 11.77 -2.53 -18.09
N ARG A 47 12.02 -3.53 -17.24
CA ARG A 47 12.32 -4.90 -17.69
C ARG A 47 11.16 -5.52 -18.48
N ASN A 48 9.92 -5.27 -18.07
CA ASN A 48 8.73 -5.73 -18.78
C ASN A 48 8.59 -5.06 -20.15
N ASP A 49 9.05 -3.81 -20.27
CA ASP A 49 9.11 -3.06 -21.53
C ASP A 49 10.40 -3.34 -22.34
N ALA A 50 11.07 -4.48 -22.07
CA ALA A 50 12.34 -4.90 -22.69
C ALA A 50 13.53 -3.93 -22.52
N CYS A 51 13.46 -2.99 -21.58
CA CYS A 51 14.55 -2.11 -21.19
C CYS A 51 15.32 -2.69 -19.98
N TYR A 52 16.48 -3.29 -20.27
CA TYR A 52 17.29 -3.94 -19.24
C TYR A 52 18.31 -2.97 -18.62
N LEU A 53 17.94 -2.37 -17.49
CA LEU A 53 18.84 -1.53 -16.69
C LEU A 53 19.08 -2.13 -15.30
N ASN A 54 20.32 -2.00 -14.82
CA ASN A 54 20.67 -2.35 -13.45
C ASN A 54 19.90 -1.44 -12.47
N HIS A 55 19.40 -2.01 -11.37
CA HIS A 55 18.67 -1.27 -10.34
C HIS A 55 19.46 -0.06 -9.79
N LYS A 56 20.80 -0.15 -9.71
CA LYS A 56 21.67 0.97 -9.28
C LYS A 56 21.63 2.12 -10.28
N THR A 57 21.60 1.82 -11.57
CA THR A 57 21.49 2.81 -12.65
C THR A 57 20.13 3.50 -12.60
N VAL A 58 19.04 2.73 -12.47
CA VAL A 58 17.69 3.28 -12.32
C VAL A 58 17.61 4.20 -11.10
N GLN A 59 18.17 3.80 -9.96
CA GLN A 59 18.22 4.63 -8.75
C GLN A 59 19.00 5.93 -8.96
N LYS A 60 20.16 5.87 -9.64
CA LYS A 60 20.97 7.05 -9.99
C LYS A 60 20.18 8.01 -10.88
N LEU A 61 19.53 7.50 -11.93
CA LEU A 61 18.74 8.30 -12.87
C LEU A 61 17.52 8.94 -12.20
N MET A 62 16.78 8.19 -11.37
CA MET A 62 15.68 8.75 -10.58
C MET A 62 16.15 9.87 -9.65
N THR A 63 17.31 9.70 -9.00
CA THR A 63 17.91 10.73 -8.14
C THR A 63 18.24 11.99 -8.93
N GLN A 64 18.84 11.86 -10.12
CA GLN A 64 19.13 12.98 -11.02
C GLN A 64 17.88 13.72 -11.48
N LEU A 65 16.77 12.99 -11.67
CA LEU A 65 15.46 13.55 -12.05
C LEU A 65 14.66 14.10 -10.85
N GLY A 66 15.15 13.95 -9.61
CA GLY A 66 14.41 14.34 -8.40
C GLY A 66 13.19 13.46 -8.09
N LEU A 67 13.07 12.31 -8.73
CA LEU A 67 11.91 11.41 -8.56
C LEU A 67 12.05 10.58 -7.29
N LYS A 68 11.11 10.74 -6.35
CA LYS A 68 11.03 9.96 -5.12
C LYS A 68 9.67 9.30 -4.96
N SER A 69 9.69 8.02 -4.58
CA SER A 69 8.46 7.28 -4.34
C SER A 69 7.71 7.87 -3.15
N THR A 70 6.46 8.25 -3.33
CA THR A 70 5.58 8.64 -2.24
C THR A 70 5.14 7.36 -1.50
N VAL A 71 5.70 7.13 -0.32
CA VAL A 71 5.25 6.06 0.57
C VAL A 71 4.05 6.59 1.36
N ARG A 72 2.94 5.84 1.41
CA ARG A 72 1.85 6.20 2.34
C ARG A 72 2.40 6.14 3.76
N PRO A 73 2.24 7.21 4.58
CA PRO A 73 2.58 7.13 5.99
C PRO A 73 1.92 5.91 6.62
N LYS A 74 2.68 5.12 7.38
CA LYS A 74 2.12 4.03 8.16
C LYS A 74 1.12 4.65 9.14
N ARG A 75 -0.16 4.28 9.06
CA ARG A 75 -1.15 4.73 10.04
C ARG A 75 -0.72 4.26 11.43
N TYR A 76 -0.86 5.14 12.42
CA TYR A 76 -0.62 4.77 13.81
C TYR A 76 -1.49 3.57 14.19
N GLN A 77 -0.88 2.57 14.82
CA GLN A 77 -1.55 1.40 15.32
C GLN A 77 -1.49 1.47 16.85
N SER A 78 -2.63 1.78 17.49
CA SER A 78 -2.76 1.90 18.95
C SER A 78 -2.67 0.55 19.67
N TYR A 79 -2.72 -0.55 18.93
CA TYR A 79 -2.61 -1.90 19.46
C TYR A 79 -1.22 -2.14 20.08
N LYS A 80 -1.16 -2.19 21.41
CA LYS A 80 0.08 -2.37 22.20
C LYS A 80 0.45 -3.83 22.45
N GLY A 81 -0.17 -4.79 21.73
CA GLY A 81 -0.04 -6.23 22.00
C GLY A 81 -1.27 -6.80 22.71
N ALA A 82 -1.16 -8.02 23.20
CA ALA A 82 -2.25 -8.70 23.90
C ALA A 82 -2.50 -8.03 25.26
N ILE A 83 -3.47 -7.12 25.31
CA ILE A 83 -3.97 -6.53 26.56
C ILE A 83 -5.06 -7.46 27.10
N GLY A 84 -4.83 -8.07 28.27
CA GLY A 84 -5.81 -8.91 28.96
C GLY A 84 -5.69 -10.42 28.70
N LYS A 85 -6.66 -11.18 29.23
CA LYS A 85 -6.77 -12.64 29.05
C LYS A 85 -7.46 -12.92 27.72
N VAL A 86 -6.69 -13.37 26.73
CA VAL A 86 -7.25 -13.81 25.43
C VAL A 86 -8.04 -15.10 25.67
N ALA A 87 -9.34 -15.07 25.42
CA ALA A 87 -10.15 -16.27 25.44
C ALA A 87 -9.68 -17.23 24.33
N PRO A 88 -9.70 -18.56 24.55
CA PRO A 88 -9.37 -19.51 23.50
C PRO A 88 -10.30 -19.31 22.31
N ASN A 89 -9.75 -19.31 21.10
CA ASN A 89 -10.54 -19.19 19.88
C ASN A 89 -11.23 -20.53 19.57
N LEU A 90 -12.39 -20.75 20.20
CA LEU A 90 -13.19 -21.97 20.03
C LEU A 90 -13.72 -22.17 18.60
N LEU A 91 -13.83 -21.09 17.82
CA LEU A 91 -14.35 -21.17 16.46
C LEU A 91 -13.31 -21.70 15.48
N GLU A 92 -12.02 -21.40 15.66
CA GLU A 92 -10.95 -21.77 14.72
C GLU A 92 -11.29 -21.46 13.24
N ARG A 93 -12.00 -20.35 12.99
CA ARG A 93 -12.55 -19.95 11.66
C ARG A 93 -13.57 -20.92 11.05
N ASN A 94 -14.11 -21.85 11.83
CA ASN A 94 -15.26 -22.67 11.46
C ASN A 94 -16.57 -21.92 11.74
N PHE A 95 -17.06 -21.21 10.73
CA PHE A 95 -18.31 -20.46 10.78
C PHE A 95 -19.56 -21.29 10.42
N GLY A 96 -19.42 -22.59 10.16
CA GLY A 96 -20.58 -23.45 9.89
C GLY A 96 -21.26 -23.90 11.20
N ALA A 97 -22.59 -23.88 11.24
CA ALA A 97 -23.39 -24.48 12.30
C ALA A 97 -24.37 -25.51 11.71
N SER A 98 -24.65 -26.59 12.45
CA SER A 98 -25.54 -27.67 11.99
C SER A 98 -26.96 -27.53 12.52
N LYS A 99 -27.16 -26.74 13.58
CA LYS A 99 -28.45 -26.44 14.21
C LYS A 99 -28.50 -24.97 14.61
N PRO A 100 -29.71 -24.38 14.73
CA PRO A 100 -29.89 -23.05 15.29
C PRO A 100 -29.25 -22.91 16.68
N ASN A 101 -28.85 -21.70 17.05
CA ASN A 101 -28.33 -21.34 18.37
C ASN A 101 -27.05 -22.05 18.82
N GLN A 102 -26.29 -22.64 17.88
CA GLN A 102 -25.00 -23.27 18.19
C GLN A 102 -23.84 -22.27 18.19
N LYS A 103 -23.88 -21.30 17.28
CA LYS A 103 -22.83 -20.30 17.10
C LYS A 103 -23.47 -18.96 16.77
N TRP A 104 -23.30 -18.01 17.66
CA TRP A 104 -23.69 -16.62 17.42
C TRP A 104 -22.45 -15.76 17.23
N VAL A 105 -22.55 -14.81 16.32
CA VAL A 105 -21.54 -13.77 16.14
C VAL A 105 -22.20 -12.41 16.27
N THR A 106 -21.44 -11.44 16.76
CA THR A 106 -21.86 -10.06 16.88
C THR A 106 -20.70 -9.16 16.47
N ASP A 107 -21.04 -7.99 15.96
CA ASP A 107 -20.12 -6.92 15.64
C ASP A 107 -20.76 -5.59 16.06
N VAL A 108 -19.96 -4.55 16.25
CA VAL A 108 -20.47 -3.19 16.46
C VAL A 108 -20.07 -2.34 15.28
N THR A 109 -21.03 -2.02 14.42
CA THR A 109 -20.80 -1.20 13.22
C THR A 109 -21.25 0.24 13.46
N GLU A 110 -20.35 1.19 13.20
CA GLU A 110 -20.66 2.63 13.24
C GLU A 110 -21.13 3.13 11.86
N PHE A 111 -22.26 3.82 11.86
CA PHE A 111 -22.80 4.56 10.72
C PHE A 111 -22.75 6.06 10.99
N ASN A 112 -22.43 6.85 9.96
CA ASN A 112 -22.60 8.30 10.01
C ASN A 112 -23.85 8.67 9.20
N ILE A 113 -24.86 9.22 9.89
CA ILE A 113 -26.11 9.65 9.28
C ILE A 113 -26.25 11.15 9.54
N LYS A 114 -26.10 11.96 8.48
CA LYS A 114 -26.24 13.43 8.54
C LYS A 114 -25.36 14.11 9.60
N GLY A 115 -24.18 13.56 9.88
CA GLY A 115 -23.25 14.10 10.88
C GLY A 115 -23.40 13.52 12.28
N GLU A 116 -24.45 12.73 12.53
CA GLU A 116 -24.63 11.98 13.77
C GLU A 116 -24.05 10.56 13.65
N ARG A 117 -23.46 10.07 14.73
CA ARG A 117 -22.86 8.73 14.80
C ARG A 117 -23.87 7.79 15.44
N VAL A 118 -24.23 6.74 14.71
CA VAL A 118 -25.18 5.71 15.14
C VAL A 118 -24.47 4.37 15.13
N TYR A 119 -24.63 3.59 16.19
CA TYR A 119 -24.00 2.30 16.38
C TYR A 119 -25.05 1.20 16.28
N LEU A 120 -24.81 0.21 15.41
CA LEU A 120 -25.62 -0.99 15.29
C LEU A 120 -24.84 -2.17 15.88
N SER A 121 -25.46 -2.88 16.81
CA SER A 121 -24.96 -4.15 17.32
C SER A 121 -25.94 -5.27 17.00
N PRO A 122 -25.77 -6.01 15.88
CA PRO A 122 -26.57 -7.17 15.57
C PRO A 122 -26.00 -8.45 16.18
N ILE A 123 -26.88 -9.40 16.46
CA ILE A 123 -26.55 -10.79 16.80
C ILE A 123 -27.00 -11.66 15.63
N LEU A 124 -26.05 -12.32 14.98
CA LEU A 124 -26.26 -13.17 13.81
C LEU A 124 -26.15 -14.65 14.23
N ASP A 125 -27.13 -15.47 13.84
CA ASP A 125 -27.01 -16.93 13.93
C ASP A 125 -26.30 -17.49 12.69
N LEU A 126 -25.20 -18.20 12.90
CA LEU A 126 -24.42 -18.80 11.81
C LEU A 126 -25.08 -20.01 11.15
N TYR A 127 -26.17 -20.55 11.70
CA TYR A 127 -26.91 -21.65 11.08
C TYR A 127 -27.63 -21.20 9.79
N ASN A 128 -28.45 -20.16 9.90
CA ASN A 128 -29.29 -19.66 8.81
C ASN A 128 -28.94 -18.23 8.37
N GLN A 129 -27.95 -17.59 9.00
CA GLN A 129 -27.52 -16.21 8.74
C GLN A 129 -28.61 -15.17 9.00
N GLU A 130 -29.55 -15.48 9.89
CA GLU A 130 -30.58 -14.54 10.32
C GLU A 130 -30.11 -13.71 11.53
N ILE A 131 -30.63 -12.48 11.61
CA ILE A 131 -30.42 -11.60 12.75
C ILE A 131 -31.42 -11.99 13.84
N VAL A 132 -30.90 -12.53 14.93
CA VAL A 132 -31.69 -12.95 16.10
C VAL A 132 -32.15 -11.73 16.91
N SER A 133 -31.28 -10.73 17.03
CA SER A 133 -31.55 -9.49 17.75
C SER A 133 -30.62 -8.39 17.23
N TYR A 134 -30.99 -7.13 17.45
CA TYR A 134 -30.12 -6.00 17.21
C TYR A 134 -30.43 -4.86 18.17
N GLU A 135 -29.43 -4.05 18.47
CA GLU A 135 -29.56 -2.82 19.23
C GLU A 135 -28.98 -1.65 18.42
N ILE A 136 -29.62 -0.49 18.55
CA ILE A 136 -29.18 0.76 17.95
C ILE A 136 -28.98 1.78 19.07
N ALA A 137 -27.83 2.44 19.07
CA ALA A 137 -27.50 3.45 20.06
C ALA A 137 -26.72 4.63 19.45
N ASP A 138 -26.80 5.80 20.08
CA ASP A 138 -26.03 6.99 19.69
C ASP A 138 -24.62 7.01 20.30
N ARG A 139 -24.31 6.01 21.13
CA ARG A 139 -23.01 5.81 21.79
C ARG A 139 -22.63 4.33 21.79
N PRO A 140 -21.33 4.02 21.66
CA PRO A 140 -20.82 2.65 21.68
C PRO A 140 -20.87 2.03 23.08
#